data_AF-A0A7X6PER0-F1
#
_entry.id   AF-A0A7X6PER0-F1
#
_cell.length_a   1.000
_cell.length_b   1.000
_cell.length_c   1.000
_cell.angle_alpha   90.00
_cell.angle_beta   90.00
_cell.angle_gamma   90.00
#
_symmetry.space_group_name_H-M   'P 1'
#
loop_
_entity.id
_entity.type
_entity.pdbx_description
1 polymer ?
#
loop_
_entity_poly.entity_id
_entity_poly.type
_entity_poly.pdbx_seq_one_letter_code
_entity_poly.pdbx_strand_id
1 'polypeptide(L)'
;EVLNSLYTQIDAASFKFNKLEAVVIPDANYVTLGSNYSAKVFISAIDTTQKPTIMVGDQEIPVDDSGKGIYTVRPTTTGAKPWGGVIRMKAPTGEEISYPFRSSYSVGVPNVVVSPTAMNVMYMGIANPIDVSVPGVSPDNVKIRVVNGNFSSERVRRTGGEYFRGNWAVRPSKAGQNVQVIVSATDAGGKTTSYSPIEFRVKTIPKPEARFAGQNGGTISRNTAMAQQGVFALLPDFDFDLQYKITGFSMLYTDKMGDFEEPSTSSSLTAKQKELLSRLTRGKYLTIKDIRAVGPDNRTVDLSPMLFKID
;
A
#
# COMPACT_ATOMS: atom_id res chain seq x y z
N GLU A 1 -24.22 18.69 75.84
CA GLU A 1 -24.61 17.33 75.40
C GLU A 1 -25.52 17.32 74.18
N VAL A 2 -26.62 18.07 74.14
CA VAL A 2 -27.52 18.16 72.97
C VAL A 2 -26.80 18.57 71.67
N LEU A 3 -25.85 19.51 71.75
CA LEU A 3 -25.07 19.96 70.60
C LEU A 3 -24.19 18.84 70.01
N ASN A 4 -23.55 18.03 70.87
CA ASN A 4 -22.74 16.89 70.44
C ASN A 4 -23.62 15.79 69.85
N SER A 5 -24.80 15.54 70.43
CA SER A 5 -25.78 14.59 69.88
C SER A 5 -26.26 15.00 68.48
N LEU A 6 -26.56 16.28 68.28
CA LEU A 6 -26.95 16.81 66.97
C LEU A 6 -25.79 16.73 65.97
N TYR A 7 -24.56 17.03 66.42
CA TYR A 7 -23.37 16.90 65.58
C TYR A 7 -23.13 15.45 65.15
N THR A 8 -23.26 14.48 66.08
CA THR A 8 -23.15 13.05 65.74
C THR A 8 -24.26 12.55 64.83
N GLN A 9 -25.48 13.09 64.94
CA GLN A 9 -26.59 12.71 64.06
C GLN A 9 -26.42 13.29 62.64
N ILE A 10 -25.90 14.52 62.52
CA ILE A 10 -25.56 15.13 61.23
C ILE A 10 -24.39 14.38 60.59
N ASP A 11 -23.38 14.04 61.38
CA ASP A 11 -22.18 13.33 60.93
C ASP A 11 -22.47 11.87 60.54
N ALA A 12 -23.40 11.20 61.25
CA ALA A 12 -23.89 9.87 60.92
C ALA A 12 -24.71 9.83 59.62
N ALA A 13 -25.28 10.95 59.18
CA ALA A 13 -25.99 11.06 57.90
C ALA A 13 -25.06 11.38 56.71
N SER A 14 -23.77 11.67 56.96
CA SER A 14 -22.80 12.08 55.95
C SER A 14 -22.04 10.90 55.33
N PHE A 15 -21.79 10.95 54.02
CA PHE A 15 -20.90 9.98 53.36
C PHE A 15 -19.47 10.16 53.86
N LYS A 16 -18.90 9.09 54.41
CA LYS A 16 -17.51 9.06 54.84
C LYS A 16 -16.63 8.72 53.66
N PHE A 17 -15.64 9.55 53.37
CA PHE A 17 -14.61 9.25 52.38
C PHE A 17 -13.27 9.16 53.10
N ASN A 18 -12.53 8.08 52.87
CA ASN A 18 -11.26 7.83 53.56
C ASN A 18 -10.05 7.86 52.61
N LYS A 19 -10.28 7.95 51.30
CA LYS A 19 -9.23 7.99 50.29
C LYS A 19 -9.56 9.01 49.20
N LEU A 20 -8.58 9.83 48.84
CA LEU A 20 -8.66 10.76 47.72
C LEU A 20 -7.69 10.32 46.63
N GLU A 21 -8.16 10.24 45.39
CA GLU A 21 -7.35 9.85 44.25
C GLU A 21 -7.60 10.78 43.05
N ALA A 22 -6.56 11.09 42.30
CA ALA A 22 -6.69 11.82 41.04
C ALA A 22 -7.15 10.88 39.92
N VAL A 23 -8.18 11.28 39.19
CA VAL A 23 -8.71 10.53 38.04
C VAL A 23 -8.52 11.36 36.77
N VAL A 24 -7.97 10.73 35.75
CA VAL A 24 -7.78 11.30 34.41
C VAL A 24 -8.65 10.52 33.43
N ILE A 25 -9.56 11.23 32.76
CA ILE A 25 -10.42 10.65 31.71
C ILE A 25 -10.05 11.30 30.37
N PRO A 26 -9.26 10.62 29.53
CA PRO A 26 -8.94 11.10 28.18
C PRO A 26 -10.15 10.97 27.24
N ASP A 27 -10.30 11.92 26.32
CA ASP A 27 -11.30 11.81 25.25
C ASP A 27 -10.88 10.74 24.21
N ALA A 28 -9.57 10.54 24.01
CA ALA A 28 -9.00 9.48 23.17
C ALA A 28 -7.62 9.04 23.68
N ASN A 29 -7.35 7.73 23.66
CA ASN A 29 -6.06 7.15 24.07
C ASN A 29 -5.01 7.12 22.95
N TYR A 30 -5.39 7.50 21.72
CA TYR A 30 -4.50 7.56 20.56
C TYR A 30 -4.79 8.85 19.79
N VAL A 31 -3.76 9.66 19.57
CA VAL A 31 -3.83 10.87 18.75
C VAL A 31 -2.69 10.86 17.74
N THR A 32 -2.95 11.37 16.54
CA THR A 32 -1.91 11.54 15.52
C THR A 32 -1.09 12.80 15.79
N LEU A 33 0.17 12.81 15.34
CA LEU A 33 1.04 13.98 15.44
C LEU A 33 0.37 15.19 14.77
N GLY A 34 0.28 16.31 15.48
CA GLY A 34 -0.43 17.53 15.04
C GLY A 34 -1.93 17.58 15.40
N SER A 35 -2.48 16.55 16.05
CA SER A 35 -3.81 16.60 16.65
C SER A 35 -3.77 17.02 18.11
N ASN A 36 -4.87 17.59 18.61
CA ASN A 36 -5.00 17.97 20.02
C ASN A 36 -5.32 16.75 20.87
N TYR A 37 -4.61 16.60 21.99
CA TYR A 37 -4.98 15.68 23.07
C TYR A 37 -5.79 16.44 24.12
N SER A 38 -6.95 15.89 24.51
CA SER A 38 -7.85 16.46 25.52
C SER A 38 -8.17 15.40 26.57
N ALA A 39 -8.13 15.80 27.85
CA ALA A 39 -8.46 14.94 28.97
C ALA A 39 -9.07 15.76 30.12
N LYS A 40 -10.02 15.17 30.84
CA LYS A 40 -10.62 15.73 32.05
C LYS A 40 -9.87 15.20 33.27
N VAL A 41 -9.45 16.09 34.15
CA VAL A 41 -8.71 15.75 35.37
C VAL A 41 -9.50 16.24 36.58
N PHE A 42 -9.82 15.36 37.52
CA PHE A 42 -10.54 15.69 38.74
C PHE A 42 -10.13 14.78 39.90
N ILE A 43 -10.45 15.19 41.14
CA ILE A 43 -10.25 14.38 42.34
C ILE A 43 -11.49 13.53 42.59
N SER A 44 -11.30 12.24 42.80
CA SER A 44 -12.31 11.29 43.23
C SER A 44 -12.12 10.98 44.72
N ALA A 45 -13.22 11.06 45.48
CA ALA A 45 -13.26 10.67 46.87
C ALA A 45 -13.91 9.28 46.98
N ILE A 46 -13.24 8.36 47.67
CA ILE A 46 -13.59 6.95 47.77
C ILE A 46 -13.72 6.56 49.25
N ASP A 47 -14.65 5.68 49.54
CA ASP A 47 -14.76 4.97 50.81
C ASP A 47 -14.33 3.50 50.60
N THR A 48 -13.18 3.11 51.14
CA THR A 48 -12.73 1.71 51.04
C THR A 48 -13.45 0.76 52.00
N THR A 49 -14.28 1.27 52.91
CA THR A 49 -15.02 0.44 53.88
C THR A 49 -16.33 -0.09 53.31
N GLN A 50 -16.88 0.57 52.28
CA GLN A 50 -18.11 0.18 51.62
C GLN A 50 -17.82 -0.34 50.22
N LYS A 51 -18.30 -1.54 49.90
CA LYS A 51 -18.19 -2.12 48.56
C LYS A 51 -19.48 -1.80 47.79
N PRO A 52 -19.45 -0.88 46.80
CA PRO A 52 -20.63 -0.60 45.97
C PRO A 52 -20.92 -1.79 45.05
N THR A 53 -22.18 -1.97 44.68
CA THR A 53 -22.60 -2.93 43.65
C THR A 53 -22.63 -2.22 42.30
N ILE A 54 -21.84 -2.68 41.33
CA ILE A 54 -21.76 -2.04 40.00
C ILE A 54 -22.37 -2.95 38.96
N MET A 55 -23.46 -2.49 38.34
CA MET A 55 -24.17 -3.19 37.28
C MET A 55 -23.87 -2.55 35.93
N VAL A 56 -23.45 -3.33 34.93
CA VAL A 56 -23.32 -2.92 33.52
C VAL A 56 -24.39 -3.68 32.72
N GLY A 57 -25.44 -2.99 32.30
CA GLY A 57 -26.68 -3.66 31.87
C GLY A 57 -27.21 -4.57 32.98
N ASP A 58 -27.37 -5.86 32.69
CA ASP A 58 -27.83 -6.87 33.66
C ASP A 58 -26.67 -7.61 34.37
N GLN A 59 -25.41 -7.28 34.06
CA GLN A 59 -24.24 -7.97 34.61
C GLN A 59 -23.61 -7.19 35.77
N GLU A 60 -23.46 -7.83 36.92
CA GLU A 60 -22.64 -7.31 38.03
C GLU A 60 -21.15 -7.51 37.71
N ILE A 61 -20.35 -6.46 37.86
CA ILE A 61 -18.90 -6.50 37.60
C ILE A 61 -18.11 -6.64 38.89
N PRO A 62 -16.96 -7.34 38.88
CA PRO A 62 -16.12 -7.47 40.06
C PRO A 62 -15.57 -6.10 40.49
N VAL A 63 -15.59 -5.87 41.80
CA VAL A 63 -15.11 -4.64 42.44
C VAL A 63 -13.86 -4.97 43.25
N ASP A 64 -12.81 -4.15 43.09
CA ASP A 64 -11.57 -4.29 43.85
C ASP A 64 -11.72 -3.81 45.31
N ASP A 65 -10.67 -3.97 46.12
CA ASP A 65 -10.68 -3.53 47.53
C ASP A 65 -10.70 -2.00 47.71
N SER A 66 -10.54 -1.24 46.63
CA SER A 66 -10.72 0.21 46.60
C SER A 66 -12.09 0.62 46.06
N GLY A 67 -13.04 -0.31 45.87
CA GLY A 67 -14.39 0.02 45.39
C GLY A 67 -14.48 0.29 43.89
N LYS A 68 -13.45 -0.03 43.10
CA LYS A 68 -13.43 0.17 41.63
C LYS A 68 -13.88 -1.07 40.89
N GLY A 69 -14.88 -0.91 40.02
CA GLY A 69 -15.35 -1.99 39.14
C GLY A 69 -14.47 -2.17 37.91
N ILE A 70 -14.10 -3.41 37.60
CA ILE A 70 -13.32 -3.74 36.40
C ILE A 70 -14.25 -4.35 35.35
N TYR A 71 -14.57 -3.57 34.31
CA TYR A 71 -15.34 -4.04 33.16
C TYR A 71 -14.41 -4.52 32.03
N THR A 72 -14.49 -5.81 31.68
CA THR A 72 -13.71 -6.40 30.59
C THR A 72 -14.63 -7.10 29.61
N VAL A 73 -14.55 -6.74 28.33
CA VAL A 73 -15.36 -7.34 27.26
C VAL A 73 -14.52 -7.58 26.01
N ARG A 74 -14.71 -8.72 25.36
CA ARG A 74 -14.10 -9.02 24.07
C ARG A 74 -15.07 -8.65 22.94
N PRO A 75 -14.81 -7.59 22.16
CA PRO A 75 -15.71 -7.19 21.10
C PRO A 75 -15.69 -8.17 19.92
N THR A 76 -16.86 -8.44 19.34
CA THR A 76 -17.04 -9.34 18.17
C THR A 76 -17.28 -8.60 16.86
N THR A 77 -17.64 -7.32 16.92
CA THR A 77 -17.99 -6.48 15.76
C THR A 77 -17.31 -5.13 15.87
N THR A 78 -17.03 -4.53 14.72
CA THR A 78 -16.37 -3.23 14.60
C THR A 78 -17.32 -2.07 14.93
N GLY A 79 -16.76 -0.87 15.04
CA GLY A 79 -17.50 0.38 15.25
C GLY A 79 -17.60 0.81 16.72
N ALA A 80 -18.37 1.86 16.96
CA ALA A 80 -18.60 2.41 18.30
C ALA A 80 -19.51 1.47 19.12
N LYS A 81 -19.09 1.14 20.33
CA LYS A 81 -19.81 0.32 21.30
C LYS A 81 -20.20 1.19 22.49
N PRO A 82 -21.45 1.69 22.55
CA PRO A 82 -21.94 2.33 23.76
C PRO A 82 -22.10 1.27 24.85
N TRP A 83 -21.79 1.65 26.09
CA TRP A 83 -22.03 0.85 27.26
C TRP A 83 -22.39 1.76 28.44
N GLY A 84 -23.03 1.20 29.45
CA GLY A 84 -23.50 1.97 30.58
C GLY A 84 -24.08 1.06 31.65
N GLY A 85 -24.38 1.65 32.78
CA GLY A 85 -24.70 0.90 33.97
C GLY A 85 -25.16 1.79 35.10
N VAL A 86 -25.29 1.17 36.27
CA VAL A 86 -25.69 1.83 37.50
C VAL A 86 -24.77 1.35 38.62
N ILE A 87 -24.23 2.30 39.38
CA ILE A 87 -23.53 2.04 40.62
C ILE A 87 -24.54 2.19 41.75
N ARG A 88 -24.70 1.16 42.58
CA ARG A 88 -25.56 1.19 43.78
C ARG A 88 -24.70 1.21 45.03
N MET A 89 -25.04 2.09 45.96
CA MET A 89 -24.40 2.17 47.27
C MET A 89 -25.42 2.43 48.35
N LYS A 90 -25.13 1.95 49.57
CA LYS A 90 -25.99 2.22 50.73
C LYS A 90 -25.64 3.59 51.29
N ALA A 91 -26.64 4.44 51.43
CA ALA A 91 -26.51 5.67 52.19
C ALA A 91 -26.27 5.34 53.67
N PRO A 92 -25.66 6.26 54.43
CA PRO A 92 -25.56 6.14 55.89
C PRO A 92 -26.93 5.99 56.59
N THR A 93 -28.01 6.43 55.93
CA THR A 93 -29.41 6.28 56.36
C THR A 93 -30.00 4.88 56.10
N GLY A 94 -29.28 4.00 55.40
CA GLY A 94 -29.71 2.64 55.02
C GLY A 94 -30.42 2.54 53.67
N GLU A 95 -30.73 3.66 53.01
CA GLU A 95 -31.35 3.69 51.68
C GLU A 95 -30.33 3.37 50.57
N GLU A 96 -30.73 2.64 49.53
CA GLU A 96 -29.86 2.40 48.37
C GLU A 96 -29.93 3.57 47.37
N ILE A 97 -28.80 4.25 47.17
CA ILE A 97 -28.66 5.30 46.16
C ILE A 97 -28.05 4.72 44.89
N SER A 98 -28.61 5.11 43.75
CA SER A 98 -28.20 4.65 42.42
C SER A 98 -27.63 5.80 41.58
N TYR A 99 -26.43 5.59 41.03
CA TYR A 99 -25.75 6.52 40.12
C TYR A 99 -25.60 5.91 38.73
N PRO A 100 -26.36 6.36 37.73
CA PRO A 100 -26.22 5.88 36.36
C PRO A 100 -24.97 6.45 35.70
N PHE A 101 -24.32 5.65 34.84
CA PHE A 101 -23.20 6.10 34.01
C PHE A 101 -23.33 5.57 32.59
N ARG A 102 -22.71 6.29 31.64
CA ARG A 102 -22.66 5.92 30.24
C ARG A 102 -21.30 6.27 29.67
N SER A 103 -20.77 5.39 28.83
CA SER A 103 -19.52 5.58 28.11
C SER A 103 -19.57 4.85 26.77
N SER A 104 -18.54 4.99 25.94
CA SER A 104 -18.40 4.24 24.70
C SER A 104 -16.94 3.90 24.44
N TYR A 105 -16.70 2.80 23.74
CA TYR A 105 -15.38 2.45 23.21
C TYR A 105 -15.51 2.08 21.73
N SER A 106 -14.45 2.28 20.95
CA SER A 106 -14.46 2.00 19.51
C SER A 106 -13.60 0.77 19.17
N VAL A 107 -14.12 -0.08 18.30
CA VAL A 107 -13.46 -1.33 17.88
C VAL A 107 -13.06 -1.23 16.42
N GLY A 108 -11.75 -1.25 16.16
CA GLY A 108 -11.18 -1.33 14.82
C GLY A 108 -10.86 -2.77 14.42
N VAL A 109 -10.77 -3.02 13.10
CA VAL A 109 -10.17 -4.27 12.59
C VAL A 109 -8.65 -4.16 12.72
N PRO A 110 -7.94 -5.20 13.19
CA PRO A 110 -6.50 -5.23 13.09
C PRO A 110 -6.10 -5.21 11.61
N ASN A 111 -5.46 -4.12 11.18
CA ASN A 111 -4.92 -4.00 9.82
C ASN A 111 -3.40 -3.86 9.91
N VAL A 112 -2.67 -4.67 9.14
CA VAL A 112 -1.21 -4.60 9.05
C VAL A 112 -0.85 -4.35 7.60
N VAL A 113 -0.07 -3.28 7.37
CA VAL A 113 0.48 -2.97 6.04
C VAL A 113 1.95 -3.38 6.03
N VAL A 114 2.28 -4.38 5.22
CA VAL A 114 3.67 -4.82 5.00
C VAL A 114 4.09 -4.38 3.60
N SER A 115 5.01 -3.43 3.53
CA SER A 115 5.48 -2.86 2.27
C SER A 115 6.98 -3.07 2.09
N PRO A 116 7.44 -3.63 0.96
CA PRO A 116 8.86 -3.80 0.69
C PRO A 116 9.57 -2.45 0.52
N THR A 117 10.48 -2.12 1.44
CA THR A 117 11.23 -0.84 1.44
C THR A 117 12.16 -0.71 0.24
N ALA A 118 12.75 -1.82 -0.22
CA ALA A 118 13.64 -1.85 -1.38
C ALA A 118 12.92 -1.72 -2.73
N MET A 119 11.58 -1.83 -2.75
CA MET A 119 10.77 -1.84 -3.98
C MET A 119 9.94 -0.57 -4.18
N ASN A 120 10.26 0.53 -3.48
CA ASN A 120 9.69 1.85 -3.75
C ASN A 120 10.24 2.46 -5.06
N VAL A 121 10.03 1.77 -6.17
CA VAL A 121 10.54 2.11 -7.50
C VAL A 121 9.37 2.33 -8.45
N MET A 122 9.46 3.39 -9.25
CA MET A 122 8.59 3.62 -10.40
C MET A 122 9.43 3.64 -11.68
N TYR A 123 8.88 3.10 -12.77
CA TYR A 123 9.50 3.12 -14.08
C TYR A 123 9.08 4.37 -14.84
N MET A 124 10.06 5.11 -15.35
CA MET A 124 9.82 6.30 -16.18
C MET A 124 9.09 5.92 -17.48
N GLY A 125 8.19 6.80 -17.94
CA GLY A 125 7.55 6.68 -19.26
C GLY A 125 6.36 5.73 -19.33
N ILE A 126 6.10 4.95 -18.27
CA ILE A 126 4.93 4.07 -18.18
C ILE A 126 4.08 4.39 -16.95
N ALA A 127 2.84 3.90 -16.97
CA ALA A 127 1.91 4.00 -15.87
C ALA A 127 2.29 3.00 -14.76
N ASN A 128 2.64 3.51 -13.57
CA ASN A 128 2.96 2.69 -12.40
C ASN A 128 1.74 2.65 -11.48
N PRO A 129 1.06 1.51 -11.32
CA PRO A 129 -0.14 1.41 -10.51
C PRO A 129 0.20 1.57 -9.02
N ILE A 130 -0.59 2.36 -8.31
CA ILE A 130 -0.51 2.54 -6.86
C ILE A 130 -1.88 2.39 -6.21
N ASP A 131 -1.92 1.74 -5.05
CA ASP A 131 -3.09 1.68 -4.18
C ASP A 131 -2.87 2.63 -3.00
N VAL A 132 -3.78 3.57 -2.80
CA VAL A 132 -3.67 4.59 -1.76
C VAL A 132 -4.92 4.52 -0.89
N SER A 133 -4.71 4.22 0.39
CA SER A 133 -5.77 4.12 1.38
C SER A 133 -5.36 4.84 2.65
N VAL A 134 -6.28 5.60 3.23
CA VAL A 134 -6.10 6.26 4.52
C VAL A 134 -7.05 5.60 5.53
N PRO A 135 -6.55 5.05 6.65
CA PRO A 135 -7.40 4.41 7.65
C PRO A 135 -8.50 5.36 8.15
N GLY A 136 -9.74 4.88 8.18
CA GLY A 136 -10.89 5.66 8.66
C GLY A 136 -11.46 6.67 7.65
N VAL A 137 -10.94 6.73 6.42
CA VAL A 137 -11.46 7.60 5.36
C VAL A 137 -11.92 6.77 4.17
N SER A 138 -13.09 7.10 3.61
CA SER A 138 -13.62 6.47 2.39
C SER A 138 -12.67 6.71 1.20
N PRO A 139 -12.47 5.73 0.29
CA PRO A 139 -11.61 5.91 -0.89
C PRO A 139 -11.94 7.16 -1.72
N ASP A 140 -13.21 7.54 -1.83
CA ASP A 140 -13.66 8.70 -2.61
C ASP A 140 -13.18 10.05 -2.02
N ASN A 141 -12.88 10.06 -0.72
CA ASN A 141 -12.39 11.24 0.00
C ASN A 141 -10.86 11.30 0.06
N VAL A 142 -10.17 10.39 -0.62
CA VAL A 142 -8.71 10.38 -0.74
C VAL A 142 -8.32 11.03 -2.06
N LYS A 143 -7.51 12.09 -1.98
CA LYS A 143 -6.95 12.79 -3.14
C LYS A 143 -5.44 12.65 -3.13
N ILE A 144 -4.86 12.51 -4.32
CA ILE A 144 -3.41 12.49 -4.49
C ILE A 144 -2.94 13.69 -5.29
N ARG A 145 -1.74 14.15 -4.96
CA ARG A 145 -0.96 15.08 -5.77
C ARG A 145 0.41 14.49 -6.00
N VAL A 146 0.91 14.60 -7.23
CA VAL A 146 2.22 14.08 -7.60
C VAL A 146 3.17 15.23 -7.93
N VAL A 147 4.40 15.13 -7.46
CA VAL A 147 5.52 16.01 -7.82
C VAL A 147 6.51 15.22 -8.66
N ASN A 148 7.06 15.83 -9.71
CA ASN A 148 7.97 15.20 -10.69
C ASN A 148 7.34 14.07 -11.52
N GLY A 149 6.01 14.10 -11.68
CA GLY A 149 5.26 13.14 -12.49
C GLY A 149 3.83 13.61 -12.71
N ASN A 150 3.08 12.84 -13.49
CA ASN A 150 1.63 13.00 -13.63
C ASN A 150 0.90 11.76 -13.09
N PHE A 151 -0.37 11.90 -12.72
CA PHE A 151 -1.19 10.78 -12.27
C PHE A 151 -2.46 10.62 -13.11
N SER A 152 -2.98 9.40 -13.15
CA SER A 152 -4.21 9.02 -13.84
C SER A 152 -4.96 7.98 -13.00
N SER A 153 -6.17 7.63 -13.40
CA SER A 153 -6.95 6.51 -12.84
C SER A 153 -6.94 5.29 -13.78
N GLU A 154 -5.97 5.19 -14.68
CA GLU A 154 -5.92 4.09 -15.63
C GLU A 154 -5.56 2.76 -14.96
N ARG A 155 -6.08 1.67 -15.50
CA ARG A 155 -5.74 0.33 -15.02
C ARG A 155 -4.57 -0.23 -15.80
N VAL A 156 -3.52 -0.63 -15.09
CA VAL A 156 -2.29 -1.17 -15.67
C VAL A 156 -2.36 -2.70 -15.70
N ARG A 157 -1.91 -3.31 -16.80
CA ARG A 157 -1.91 -4.77 -16.98
C ARG A 157 -0.58 -5.39 -16.55
N ARG A 158 -0.70 -6.58 -15.95
CA ARG A 158 0.39 -7.49 -15.66
C ARG A 158 0.73 -8.33 -16.88
N THR A 159 1.97 -8.79 -16.94
CA THR A 159 2.37 -9.89 -17.83
C THR A 159 1.50 -11.11 -17.52
N GLY A 160 0.61 -11.49 -18.45
CA GLY A 160 -0.44 -12.51 -18.24
C GLY A 160 -1.88 -12.00 -18.37
N GLY A 161 -2.08 -10.68 -18.52
CA GLY A 161 -3.36 -10.08 -18.90
C GLY A 161 -4.23 -9.59 -17.74
N GLU A 162 -3.93 -9.98 -16.50
CA GLU A 162 -4.63 -9.47 -15.31
C GLU A 162 -4.26 -8.01 -15.01
N TYR A 163 -5.17 -7.25 -14.40
CA TYR A 163 -4.89 -5.88 -14.00
C TYR A 163 -4.26 -5.81 -12.61
N PHE A 164 -3.29 -4.91 -12.41
CA PHE A 164 -2.81 -4.57 -11.08
C PHE A 164 -3.96 -4.01 -10.22
N ARG A 165 -3.87 -4.28 -8.92
CA ARG A 165 -4.67 -3.59 -7.91
C ARG A 165 -4.14 -2.17 -7.76
N GLY A 166 -5.05 -1.20 -7.69
CA GLY A 166 -4.71 0.20 -7.51
C GLY A 166 -5.79 1.10 -8.12
N ASN A 167 -6.05 2.21 -7.45
CA ASN A 167 -7.03 3.20 -7.89
C ASN A 167 -6.38 4.31 -8.74
N TRP A 168 -5.05 4.37 -8.72
CA TRP A 168 -4.27 5.41 -9.39
C TRP A 168 -3.10 4.79 -10.14
N ALA A 169 -2.64 5.48 -11.17
CA ALA A 169 -1.38 5.19 -11.83
C ALA A 169 -0.54 6.46 -11.97
N VAL A 170 0.75 6.34 -11.71
CA VAL A 170 1.70 7.47 -11.74
C VAL A 170 2.68 7.27 -12.89
N ARG A 171 2.84 8.32 -13.71
CA ARG A 171 3.85 8.40 -14.78
C ARG A 171 4.96 9.38 -14.37
N PRO A 172 6.14 8.88 -13.96
CA PRO A 172 7.29 9.74 -13.69
C PRO A 172 7.79 10.47 -14.93
N SER A 173 8.24 11.72 -14.76
CA SER A 173 8.70 12.56 -15.87
C SER A 173 10.15 12.28 -16.29
N LYS A 174 11.04 12.00 -15.32
CA LYS A 174 12.50 11.88 -15.53
C LYS A 174 13.11 10.80 -14.65
N ALA A 175 14.04 10.01 -15.21
CA ALA A 175 14.81 9.03 -14.46
C ALA A 175 15.85 9.70 -13.55
N GLY A 176 16.12 9.10 -12.39
CA GLY A 176 17.07 9.63 -11.41
C GLY A 176 16.56 10.78 -10.53
N GLN A 177 15.38 11.34 -10.83
CA GLN A 177 14.69 12.30 -9.97
C GLN A 177 13.57 11.57 -9.21
N ASN A 178 13.57 11.64 -7.88
CA ASN A 178 12.52 11.00 -7.09
C ASN A 178 11.15 11.64 -7.38
N VAL A 179 10.12 10.79 -7.46
CA VAL A 179 8.72 11.21 -7.51
C VAL A 179 8.17 11.25 -6.09
N GLN A 180 7.43 12.31 -5.76
CA GLN A 180 6.77 12.42 -4.47
C GLN A 180 5.26 12.31 -4.67
N VAL A 181 4.63 11.40 -3.92
CA VAL A 181 3.18 11.25 -3.86
C VAL A 181 2.70 11.85 -2.54
N ILE A 182 1.87 12.88 -2.63
CA ILE A 182 1.31 13.61 -1.50
C ILE A 182 -0.15 13.25 -1.42
N VAL A 183 -0.55 12.70 -0.28
CA VAL A 183 -1.92 12.25 -0.05
C VAL A 183 -2.63 13.25 0.83
N SER A 184 -3.87 13.60 0.47
CA SER A 184 -4.77 14.41 1.28
C SER A 184 -6.07 13.65 1.47
N ALA A 185 -6.58 13.63 2.69
CA ALA A 185 -7.82 12.96 3.02
C ALA A 185 -8.77 13.92 3.73
N THR A 186 -10.04 13.89 3.33
CA THR A 186 -11.10 14.63 4.00
C THR A 186 -11.87 13.69 4.92
N ASP A 187 -11.88 14.00 6.22
CA ASP A 187 -12.63 13.22 7.19
C ASP A 187 -14.14 13.46 7.09
N ALA A 188 -14.93 12.66 7.80
CA ALA A 188 -16.39 12.83 7.86
C ALA A 188 -16.83 14.17 8.47
N GLY A 189 -15.91 14.87 9.17
CA GLY A 189 -16.12 16.21 9.72
C GLY A 189 -15.80 17.35 8.74
N GLY A 190 -15.41 17.02 7.50
CA GLY A 190 -15.06 18.00 6.46
C GLY A 190 -13.66 18.62 6.61
N LYS A 191 -12.87 18.21 7.61
CA LYS A 191 -11.49 18.67 7.78
C LYS A 191 -10.58 17.91 6.82
N THR A 192 -9.85 18.64 6.00
CA THR A 192 -8.86 18.06 5.09
C THR A 192 -7.50 18.04 5.77
N THR A 193 -6.90 16.85 5.85
CA THR A 193 -5.55 16.64 6.38
C THR A 193 -4.63 16.18 5.27
N SER A 194 -3.49 16.86 5.11
CA SER A 194 -2.43 16.46 4.19
C SER A 194 -1.39 15.63 4.95
N TYR A 195 -0.96 14.54 4.33
CA TYR A 195 0.08 13.66 4.87
C TYR A 195 1.46 14.04 4.32
N SER A 196 2.51 13.58 5.00
CA SER A 196 3.89 13.74 4.55
C SER A 196 4.08 13.10 3.17
N PRO A 197 4.89 13.72 2.28
CA PRO A 197 5.17 13.16 0.96
C PRO A 197 5.83 11.77 1.06
N ILE A 198 5.36 10.82 0.25
CA ILE A 198 6.00 9.50 0.10
C ILE A 198 6.85 9.53 -1.17
N GLU A 199 8.14 9.20 -1.03
CA GLU A 199 9.09 9.23 -2.14
C GLU A 199 9.27 7.88 -2.83
N PHE A 200 9.26 7.91 -4.16
CA PHE A 200 9.54 6.79 -5.04
C PHE A 200 10.76 7.09 -5.91
N ARG A 201 11.69 6.14 -5.97
CA ARG A 201 12.87 6.21 -6.83
C ARG A 201 12.45 5.94 -8.27
N VAL A 202 12.90 6.78 -9.20
CA VAL A 202 12.56 6.59 -10.62
C VAL A 202 13.70 5.87 -11.34
N LYS A 203 13.40 4.69 -11.88
CA LYS A 203 14.31 3.92 -12.73
C LYS A 203 13.84 3.91 -14.18
N THR A 204 14.77 3.64 -15.09
CA THR A 204 14.43 3.33 -16.48
C THR A 204 13.95 1.90 -16.58
N ILE A 205 13.12 1.61 -17.60
CA ILE A 205 12.74 0.24 -17.92
C ILE A 205 14.03 -0.53 -18.30
N PRO A 206 14.20 -1.78 -17.87
CA PRO A 206 15.32 -2.60 -18.29
C PRO A 206 15.38 -2.73 -19.81
N LYS A 207 16.58 -3.04 -20.34
CA LYS A 207 16.72 -3.27 -21.78
C LYS A 207 16.04 -4.61 -22.15
N PRO A 208 15.20 -4.65 -23.20
CA PRO A 208 14.62 -5.91 -23.65
C PRO A 208 15.69 -6.78 -24.32
N GLU A 209 15.39 -8.06 -24.45
CA GLU A 209 16.17 -9.02 -25.22
C GLU A 209 15.60 -9.16 -26.62
N ALA A 210 16.46 -9.08 -27.63
CA ALA A 210 16.08 -9.44 -28.98
C ALA A 210 15.90 -10.96 -29.10
N ARG A 211 14.88 -11.39 -29.84
CA ARG A 211 14.61 -12.80 -30.13
C ARG A 211 14.31 -13.00 -31.60
N PHE A 212 14.88 -14.06 -32.16
CA PHE A 212 14.62 -14.57 -33.49
C PHE A 212 14.27 -16.06 -33.38
N ALA A 213 13.13 -16.47 -33.95
CA ALA A 213 12.55 -17.80 -33.73
C ALA A 213 12.36 -18.18 -32.24
N GLY A 214 12.09 -17.18 -31.39
CA GLY A 214 11.95 -17.37 -29.93
C GLY A 214 13.27 -17.55 -29.17
N GLN A 215 14.41 -17.52 -29.85
CA GLN A 215 15.75 -17.70 -29.30
C GLN A 215 16.53 -16.38 -29.32
N ASN A 216 17.48 -16.20 -28.40
CA ASN A 216 18.39 -15.05 -28.32
C ASN A 216 19.81 -15.37 -28.87
N GLY A 217 19.96 -16.52 -29.54
CA GLY A 217 21.19 -17.04 -30.11
C GLY A 217 21.23 -18.56 -30.05
N GLY A 218 22.34 -19.16 -30.48
CA GLY A 218 22.56 -20.60 -30.39
C GLY A 218 22.48 -21.29 -31.74
N THR A 219 21.80 -22.43 -31.82
CA THR A 219 21.71 -23.23 -33.05
C THR A 219 20.29 -23.16 -33.61
N ILE A 220 20.16 -22.90 -34.92
CA ILE A 220 18.87 -22.81 -35.60
C ILE A 220 18.93 -23.51 -36.95
N SER A 221 17.86 -24.22 -37.30
CA SER A 221 17.74 -24.77 -38.64
C SER A 221 17.46 -23.68 -39.67
N ARG A 222 18.04 -23.86 -40.86
CA ARG A 222 17.79 -22.95 -41.98
C ARG A 222 16.30 -22.82 -42.30
N ASN A 223 15.56 -23.92 -42.25
CA ASN A 223 14.12 -23.93 -42.52
C ASN A 223 13.36 -23.12 -41.47
N THR A 224 13.70 -23.28 -40.19
CA THR A 224 13.10 -22.50 -39.09
C THR A 224 13.42 -21.01 -39.23
N ALA A 225 14.65 -20.66 -39.58
CA ALA A 225 15.08 -19.29 -39.81
C ALA A 225 14.32 -18.64 -40.97
N MET A 226 14.15 -19.35 -42.09
CA MET A 226 13.41 -18.86 -43.25
C MET A 226 11.90 -18.72 -43.01
N ALA A 227 11.34 -19.53 -42.11
CA ALA A 227 9.91 -19.48 -41.76
C ALA A 227 9.56 -18.28 -40.84
N GLN A 228 10.55 -17.65 -40.21
CA GLN A 228 10.30 -16.50 -39.35
C GLN A 228 9.83 -15.27 -40.13
N GLN A 229 8.99 -14.47 -39.49
CA GLN A 229 8.54 -13.21 -40.06
C GLN A 229 9.51 -12.07 -39.78
N GLY A 230 10.23 -12.12 -38.66
CA GLY A 230 11.01 -10.99 -38.17
C GLY A 230 11.71 -11.25 -36.84
N VAL A 231 12.27 -10.17 -36.31
CA VAL A 231 12.90 -10.10 -34.99
C VAL A 231 11.93 -9.42 -34.02
N PHE A 232 11.86 -9.94 -32.80
CA PHE A 232 11.02 -9.42 -31.72
C PHE A 232 11.87 -8.97 -30.54
N ALA A 233 11.36 -8.06 -29.72
CA ALA A 233 11.98 -7.66 -28.46
C ALA A 233 11.06 -8.04 -27.30
N LEU A 234 11.59 -8.78 -26.33
CA LEU A 234 10.86 -9.23 -25.15
C LEU A 234 11.65 -8.92 -23.89
N LEU A 235 10.97 -8.53 -22.81
CA LEU A 235 11.55 -8.47 -21.47
C LEU A 235 11.17 -9.74 -20.71
N PRO A 236 12.08 -10.72 -20.54
CA PRO A 236 11.82 -11.82 -19.62
C PRO A 236 11.72 -11.26 -18.18
N ASP A 237 10.87 -11.89 -17.38
CA ASP A 237 10.74 -11.63 -15.93
C ASP A 237 10.38 -10.18 -15.55
N PHE A 238 9.67 -9.47 -16.42
CA PHE A 238 9.14 -8.13 -16.12
C PHE A 238 7.65 -8.18 -15.80
N ASP A 239 7.24 -7.50 -14.72
CA ASP A 239 5.87 -7.57 -14.20
C ASP A 239 4.84 -6.86 -15.09
N PHE A 240 5.28 -5.90 -15.91
CA PHE A 240 4.40 -5.11 -16.77
C PHE A 240 4.33 -5.71 -18.17
N ASP A 241 3.11 -5.78 -18.71
CA ASP A 241 2.89 -6.15 -20.11
C ASP A 241 3.30 -5.00 -21.04
N LEU A 242 4.58 -4.97 -21.41
CA LEU A 242 5.15 -3.96 -22.30
C LEU A 242 5.40 -4.52 -23.68
N GLN A 243 4.94 -3.79 -24.70
CA GLN A 243 5.21 -4.11 -26.09
C GLN A 243 6.35 -3.25 -26.63
N TYR A 244 7.42 -3.90 -27.09
CA TYR A 244 8.51 -3.26 -27.78
C TYR A 244 8.38 -3.48 -29.29
N LYS A 245 8.64 -2.42 -30.06
CA LYS A 245 8.65 -2.47 -31.52
C LYS A 245 10.07 -2.38 -32.04
N ILE A 246 10.53 -3.37 -32.79
CA ILE A 246 11.81 -3.28 -33.51
C ILE A 246 11.66 -2.25 -34.64
N THR A 247 12.57 -1.28 -34.68
CA THR A 247 12.62 -0.22 -35.71
C THR A 247 13.67 -0.49 -36.77
N GLY A 248 14.62 -1.39 -36.53
CA GLY A 248 15.56 -1.84 -37.54
C GLY A 248 16.54 -2.87 -37.00
N PHE A 249 17.15 -3.62 -37.92
CA PHE A 249 18.21 -4.59 -37.65
C PHE A 249 18.93 -4.93 -38.95
N SER A 250 20.18 -5.40 -38.85
CA SER A 250 20.96 -5.91 -39.97
C SER A 250 21.21 -7.41 -39.82
N MET A 251 21.12 -8.14 -40.93
CA MET A 251 21.56 -9.52 -41.01
C MET A 251 22.91 -9.59 -41.70
N LEU A 252 23.88 -10.18 -41.02
CA LEU A 252 25.23 -10.41 -41.51
C LEU A 252 25.46 -11.92 -41.66
N TYR A 253 25.88 -12.32 -42.85
CA TYR A 253 26.34 -13.66 -43.16
C TYR A 253 27.76 -13.59 -43.73
N THR A 254 28.67 -14.36 -43.13
CA THR A 254 30.08 -14.44 -43.57
C THR A 254 30.33 -15.77 -44.26
N ASP A 255 30.83 -15.71 -45.50
CA ASP A 255 31.31 -16.88 -46.24
C ASP A 255 32.73 -16.67 -46.78
N LYS A 256 33.31 -17.68 -47.44
CA LYS A 256 34.65 -17.63 -48.05
C LYS A 256 34.81 -16.51 -49.08
N MET A 257 33.70 -16.02 -49.66
CA MET A 257 33.69 -14.95 -50.66
C MET A 257 33.61 -13.54 -50.05
N GLY A 258 33.36 -13.42 -48.74
CA GLY A 258 33.25 -12.14 -48.04
C GLY A 258 32.05 -12.06 -47.09
N ASP A 259 31.84 -10.86 -46.57
CA ASP A 259 30.74 -10.50 -45.68
C ASP A 259 29.56 -9.94 -46.46
N PHE A 260 28.38 -10.51 -46.25
CA PHE A 260 27.14 -10.08 -46.85
C PHE A 260 26.23 -9.52 -45.77
N GLU A 261 25.97 -8.21 -45.83
CA GLU A 261 25.13 -7.50 -44.87
C GLU A 261 23.89 -6.91 -45.55
N GLU A 262 22.71 -7.23 -45.02
CA GLU A 262 21.44 -6.71 -45.52
C GLU A 262 20.63 -6.06 -44.37
N PRO A 263 20.35 -4.74 -44.43
CA PRO A 263 19.59 -4.04 -43.39
C PRO A 263 18.07 -4.21 -43.56
N SER A 264 17.35 -4.04 -42.46
CA SER A 264 15.90 -3.85 -42.38
C SER A 264 15.57 -2.60 -41.58
N THR A 265 14.56 -1.86 -42.04
CA THR A 265 14.00 -0.66 -41.39
C THR A 265 12.70 -0.97 -40.65
N SER A 266 12.39 -2.24 -40.43
CA SER A 266 11.21 -2.70 -39.71
C SER A 266 11.54 -3.91 -38.83
N SER A 267 10.56 -4.40 -38.08
CA SER A 267 10.68 -5.68 -37.37
C SER A 267 10.71 -6.89 -38.29
N SER A 268 10.26 -6.75 -39.55
CA SER A 268 10.08 -7.85 -40.49
C SER A 268 11.30 -8.07 -41.38
N LEU A 269 11.46 -9.32 -41.84
CA LEU A 269 12.50 -9.68 -42.80
C LEU A 269 12.22 -9.11 -44.19
N THR A 270 13.23 -8.50 -44.81
CA THR A 270 13.16 -8.04 -46.20
C THR A 270 13.34 -9.19 -47.19
N ALA A 271 12.96 -8.97 -48.46
CA ALA A 271 13.17 -9.97 -49.52
C ALA A 271 14.66 -10.31 -49.69
N LYS A 272 15.55 -9.30 -49.61
CA LYS A 272 17.00 -9.49 -49.68
C LYS A 272 17.54 -10.29 -48.49
N GLN A 273 17.03 -10.04 -47.29
CA GLN A 273 17.37 -10.85 -46.12
C GLN A 273 16.90 -12.30 -46.27
N LYS A 274 15.71 -12.54 -46.81
CA LYS A 274 15.25 -13.91 -47.10
C LYS A 274 16.12 -14.60 -48.14
N GLU A 275 16.59 -13.88 -49.15
CA GLU A 275 17.55 -14.39 -50.12
C GLU A 275 18.89 -14.73 -49.45
N LEU A 276 19.39 -13.86 -48.56
CA LEU A 276 20.58 -14.11 -47.75
C LEU A 276 20.43 -15.38 -46.91
N LEU A 277 19.28 -15.58 -46.24
CA LEU A 277 18.98 -16.79 -45.48
C LEU A 277 18.96 -18.05 -46.37
N SER A 278 18.57 -17.92 -47.64
CA SER A 278 18.59 -19.02 -48.62
C SER A 278 20.00 -19.40 -49.09
N ARG A 279 21.00 -18.56 -48.84
CA ARG A 279 22.40 -18.85 -49.13
C ARG A 279 23.13 -19.49 -47.94
N LEU A 280 22.50 -19.48 -46.76
CA LEU A 280 23.08 -20.08 -45.57
C LEU A 280 23.28 -21.60 -45.75
N THR A 281 24.45 -22.06 -45.33
CA THR A 281 24.83 -23.47 -45.33
C THR A 281 25.10 -23.95 -43.91
N ARG A 282 24.95 -25.26 -43.70
CA ARG A 282 25.20 -25.92 -42.41
C ARG A 282 26.60 -25.60 -41.87
N GLY A 283 26.69 -25.33 -40.56
CA GLY A 283 27.91 -25.02 -39.84
C GLY A 283 28.34 -23.54 -39.92
N LYS A 284 27.65 -22.72 -40.70
CA LYS A 284 27.92 -21.27 -40.81
C LYS A 284 27.19 -20.48 -39.74
N TYR A 285 27.63 -19.24 -39.55
CA TYR A 285 27.04 -18.32 -38.59
C TYR A 285 26.23 -17.23 -39.29
N LEU A 286 25.02 -17.00 -38.79
CA LEU A 286 24.18 -15.85 -39.06
C LEU A 286 24.26 -14.92 -37.86
N THR A 287 24.66 -13.67 -38.09
CA THR A 287 24.69 -12.63 -37.06
C THR A 287 23.55 -11.65 -37.33
N ILE A 288 22.72 -11.40 -36.33
CA ILE A 288 21.73 -10.33 -36.36
C ILE A 288 22.25 -9.22 -35.45
N LYS A 289 22.59 -8.07 -36.03
CA LYS A 289 23.23 -6.95 -35.34
C LYS A 289 22.51 -5.63 -35.62
N ASP A 290 22.98 -4.56 -34.98
CA ASP A 290 22.42 -3.21 -35.13
C ASP A 290 20.91 -3.17 -34.85
N ILE A 291 20.46 -3.98 -33.89
CA ILE A 291 19.06 -4.16 -33.55
C ILE A 291 18.60 -2.98 -32.71
N ARG A 292 17.61 -2.25 -33.21
CA ARG A 292 17.01 -1.10 -32.53
C ARG A 292 15.57 -1.39 -32.17
N ALA A 293 15.19 -1.09 -30.95
CA ALA A 293 13.82 -1.21 -30.47
C ALA A 293 13.32 0.09 -29.86
N VAL A 294 12.04 0.38 -30.02
CA VAL A 294 11.35 1.47 -29.33
C VAL A 294 10.37 0.88 -28.33
N GLY A 295 10.50 1.31 -27.08
CA GLY A 295 9.60 0.94 -26.00
C GLY A 295 8.37 1.85 -25.91
N PRO A 296 7.42 1.51 -25.02
CA PRO A 296 6.23 2.34 -24.76
C PRO A 296 6.58 3.70 -24.11
N ASP A 297 7.80 3.87 -23.63
CA ASP A 297 8.36 5.15 -23.18
C ASP A 297 8.88 6.04 -24.33
N ASN A 298 8.66 5.63 -25.59
CA ASN A 298 9.12 6.28 -26.82
C ASN A 298 10.65 6.41 -26.94
N ARG A 299 11.42 5.66 -26.14
CA ARG A 299 12.88 5.67 -26.22
C ARG A 299 13.35 4.58 -27.16
N THR A 300 14.29 4.95 -28.03
CA THR A 300 15.03 3.98 -28.83
C THR A 300 16.16 3.40 -27.98
N VAL A 301 16.27 2.08 -27.98
CA VAL A 301 17.32 1.32 -27.31
C VAL A 301 17.99 0.38 -28.32
N ASP A 302 19.32 0.38 -28.31
CA ASP A 302 20.11 -0.59 -29.05
C ASP A 302 20.20 -1.89 -28.25
N LEU A 303 19.87 -3.00 -28.90
CA LEU A 303 19.85 -4.34 -28.32
C LEU A 303 21.12 -5.10 -28.68
N SER A 304 21.47 -6.07 -27.84
CA SER A 304 22.61 -6.93 -28.07
C SER A 304 22.45 -7.72 -29.38
N PRO A 305 23.54 -7.91 -30.15
CA PRO A 305 23.51 -8.74 -31.34
C PRO A 305 23.27 -10.22 -30.97
N MET A 306 22.64 -10.95 -31.89
CA MET A 306 22.39 -12.39 -31.75
C MET A 306 23.25 -13.15 -32.75
N LEU A 307 23.85 -14.26 -32.30
CA LEU A 307 24.65 -15.16 -33.14
C LEU A 307 23.96 -16.52 -33.23
N PHE A 308 23.70 -16.96 -34.44
CA PHE A 308 23.08 -18.24 -34.74
C PHE A 308 23.99 -19.10 -35.59
N LYS A 309 24.24 -20.34 -35.15
CA LYS A 309 24.88 -21.38 -35.96
C LYS A 309 23.81 -22.15 -36.71
N ILE A 310 23.98 -22.30 -38.01
CA ILE A 310 23.06 -23.07 -38.86
C ILE A 310 23.38 -24.55 -38.74
N ASP A 311 22.37 -25.37 -38.43
CA ASP A 311 22.49 -26.83 -38.33
C ASP A 311 22.18 -27.59 -39.62
#